data_AF-A0A7C6UWJ0-F1
#
_entry.id   AF-A0A7C6UWJ0-F1
#
_cell.length_a   1.000
_cell.length_b   1.000
_cell.length_c   1.000
_cell.angle_alpha   90.00
_cell.angle_beta   90.00
_cell.angle_gamma   90.00
#
_symmetry.space_group_name_H-M   'P 1'
#
loop_
_entity.id
_entity.type
_entity.pdbx_description
1 polymer ?
#
loop_
_entity_poly.entity_id
_entity_poly.type
_entity_poly.pdbx_seq_one_letter_code
_entity_poly.pdbx_strand_id
1 'polypeptide(L)' 'MNFDKLIEIYNSRKGGINGALIGFLLAVGILVIGFIRMIFIAICVTAGYYIGNKLSQDKDYIRNVLDRILPPGMYR' A
#
# COMPACT_ATOMS: atom_id res chain seq x y z
N MET A 1 22.70 9.48 25.88
CA MET A 1 21.69 10.13 25.03
C MET A 1 20.47 9.23 25.07
N ASN A 2 19.41 9.65 25.78
CA ASN A 2 18.35 8.73 26.24
C ASN A 2 17.34 8.50 25.12
N PHE A 3 17.41 7.34 24.45
CA PHE A 3 16.46 6.93 23.42
C PHE A 3 15.01 6.93 23.93
N ASP A 4 14.82 6.72 25.23
CA ASP A 4 13.51 6.76 25.89
C ASP A 4 12.82 8.11 25.72
N LYS A 5 13.56 9.22 25.82
CA LYS A 5 13.01 10.56 25.60
C LYS A 5 12.62 10.80 24.14
N LEU A 6 13.37 10.23 23.19
CA LEU A 6 13.05 10.33 21.77
C LEU A 6 11.76 9.57 21.43
N ILE A 7 11.59 8.38 22.01
CA ILE A 7 10.39 7.54 21.84
C ILE A 7 9.17 8.22 22.46
N GLU A 8 9.32 8.87 23.62
CA GLU A 8 8.23 9.60 24.27
C GLU A 8 7.77 10.82 23.46
N ILE A 9 8.72 11.60 22.91
CA ILE A 9 8.43 12.71 22.00
C ILE A 9 7.76 12.20 20.72
N TYR A 10 8.25 11.09 20.18
CA TYR A 10 7.68 10.47 18.98
C TYR A 10 6.25 9.97 19.22
N ASN A 11 5.97 9.29 20.33
CA ASN A 11 4.63 8.83 20.67
C ASN A 11 3.64 9.98 20.90
N SER A 12 4.11 11.09 21.48
CA SER A 12 3.30 12.29 21.67
C SER A 12 2.90 12.96 20.35
N ARG A 13 3.74 12.89 19.30
CA ARG A 13 3.50 13.53 17.99
C ARG A 13 3.56 12.58 16.80
N LYS A 14 3.21 11.31 17.00
CA LYS A 14 3.31 10.24 15.99
C LYS A 14 2.60 10.58 14.68
N GLY A 15 1.45 11.25 14.74
CA GLY A 15 0.68 11.64 13.56
C GLY A 15 1.41 12.68 12.70
N GLY A 16 1.98 13.71 13.32
CA GLY A 16 2.71 14.77 12.62
C GLY A 16 4.02 14.26 12.01
N ILE A 17 4.75 13.41 12.74
CA ILE A 17 6.02 12.84 12.27
C ILE A 17 5.78 11.86 11.12
N ASN A 18 4.79 10.96 11.25
CA ASN A 18 4.44 10.07 10.15
C ASN A 18 3.92 10.83 8.93
N GLY A 19 3.08 11.85 9.14
CA GLY A 19 2.58 12.70 8.07
C GLY A 19 3.71 13.42 7.32
N ALA A 20 4.68 13.97 8.05
CA ALA A 20 5.85 14.61 7.46
C ALA A 20 6.73 13.61 6.71
N LEU A 21 6.96 12.42 7.27
CA LEU A 21 7.76 11.36 6.64
C LEU A 21 7.11 10.88 5.32
N ILE A 22 5.79 10.62 5.36
CA ILE A 22 5.02 10.19 4.19
C ILE A 22 4.98 11.31 3.14
N GLY A 23 4.71 12.54 3.57
CA GLY A 23 4.69 13.70 2.68
C GLY A 23 6.04 13.95 2.02
N PHE A 24 7.13 13.76 2.76
CA PHE A 24 8.49 13.86 2.23
C PHE A 24 8.78 12.77 1.19
N LEU A 25 8.43 11.51 1.47
CA LEU A 25 8.56 10.41 0.50
C LEU A 25 7.77 10.68 -0.78
N LEU A 26 6.52 11.14 -0.65
CA LEU A 26 5.68 11.52 -1.79
C LEU A 26 6.30 12.68 -2.58
N ALA A 27 6.75 13.73 -1.90
CA ALA A 27 7.38 14.88 -2.54
C ALA A 27 8.64 14.48 -3.32
N VAL A 28 9.51 13.65 -2.72
CA VAL A 28 10.70 13.12 -3.39
C VAL A 28 10.31 12.26 -4.61
N GLY A 29 9.30 11.39 -4.47
CA GLY A 29 8.80 10.59 -5.58
C GLY A 29 8.27 11.45 -6.74
N ILE A 30 7.53 12.51 -6.45
CA ILE A 30 7.04 13.49 -7.43
C ILE A 30 8.20 14.19 -8.13
N LEU A 31 9.25 14.55 -7.39
CA LEU A 31 10.42 15.24 -7.93
C LEU A 31 11.25 14.35 -8.87
N VAL A 32 11.42 13.07 -8.51
CA VAL A 32 12.21 12.10 -9.29
C VAL A 32 11.46 11.60 -10.53
N ILE A 33 10.19 11.26 -10.39
CA ILE A 33 9.39 10.65 -11.47
C ILE A 33 8.77 11.74 -12.36
N GLY A 34 8.45 12.90 -11.78
CA GLY A 34 7.73 14.01 -12.40
C GLY A 34 6.24 14.04 -12.02
N PHE A 35 5.67 15.24 -11.93
CA PHE A 35 4.28 15.47 -11.49
C PHE A 35 3.24 14.67 -12.27
N ILE A 36 3.34 14.67 -13.60
CA ILE A 36 2.39 13.99 -14.49
C ILE A 36 2.47 12.46 -14.32
N ARG A 37 3.69 11.92 -14.15
CA ARG A 37 3.89 10.47 -13.99
C ARG A 37 3.38 9.98 -12.63
N MET A 38 3.50 10.79 -11.57
CA MET A 38 2.94 10.46 -10.26
C MET A 38 1.40 10.35 -10.31
N ILE A 39 0.72 11.28 -10.99
CA ILE A 39 -0.75 11.23 -11.17
C ILE A 39 -1.15 9.97 -11.96
N PHE A 40 -0.42 9.63 -13.03
CA PHE A 40 -0.69 8.40 -13.79
C PHE A 40 -0.55 7.15 -12.91
N ILE A 41 0.51 7.06 -12.12
CA ILE A 41 0.72 5.96 -11.17
C ILE A 41 -0.40 5.94 -10.12
N ALA A 42 -0.77 7.08 -9.55
CA ALA A 42 -1.83 7.19 -8.55
C ALA A 42 -3.16 6.68 -9.09
N ILE A 43 -3.56 7.11 -10.29
CA ILE A 43 -4.78 6.63 -10.96
C ILE A 43 -4.70 5.12 -11.21
N CYS A 44 -3.56 4.62 -11.70
CA CYS A 44 -3.36 3.20 -11.97
C CYS A 44 -3.44 2.35 -10.68
N VAL A 45 -2.85 2.83 -9.58
CA VAL A 45 -2.91 2.17 -8.26
C VAL A 45 -4.33 2.20 -7.71
N THR A 46 -5.03 3.34 -7.78
CA THR A 46 -6.43 3.42 -7.31
C THR A 46 -7.35 2.54 -8.15
N ALA A 47 -7.18 2.53 -9.47
CA ALA A 47 -7.95 1.66 -10.37
C ALA A 47 -7.64 0.17 -10.10
N GLY A 48 -6.36 -0.19 -9.99
CA GLY A 48 -5.93 -1.55 -9.66
C GLY A 48 -6.42 -2.00 -8.28
N TYR A 49 -6.40 -1.12 -7.28
CA TYR A 49 -6.96 -1.40 -5.96
C TYR A 49 -8.47 -1.56 -6.01
N TYR A 50 -9.19 -0.70 -6.74
CA TYR A 50 -10.64 -0.80 -6.86
C TYR A 50 -11.08 -2.10 -7.55
N ILE A 51 -10.41 -2.44 -8.66
CA ILE A 51 -10.61 -3.70 -9.39
C ILE A 51 -10.26 -4.87 -8.48
N GLY A 52 -9.06 -4.87 -7.90
CA GLY A 52 -8.58 -5.93 -6.99
C GLY A 52 -9.45 -6.10 -5.75
N ASN A 53 -9.95 -5.03 -5.16
CA ASN A 53 -10.85 -5.07 -4.01
C ASN A 53 -12.22 -5.62 -4.40
N LYS A 54 -12.75 -5.27 -5.58
CA LYS A 54 -13.97 -5.90 -6.12
C LYS A 54 -13.80 -7.40 -6.34
N LEU A 55 -12.64 -7.82 -6.85
CA LEU A 55 -12.28 -9.23 -7.01
C LEU A 55 -12.11 -9.94 -5.65
N SER A 56 -11.50 -9.29 -4.66
CA SER A 56 -11.31 -9.84 -3.31
C SER A 56 -12.60 -9.93 -2.49
N GLN A 57 -13.57 -9.05 -2.74
CA GLN A 57 -14.88 -9.12 -2.11
C GLN A 57 -15.62 -10.40 -2.50
N ASP A 58 -15.36 -10.90 -3.71
CA ASP A 58 -15.79 -12.20 -4.21
C ASP A 58 -14.70 -13.24 -3.93
N LYS A 59 -14.52 -13.56 -2.64
CA LYS A 59 -13.51 -14.52 -2.15
C LYS A 59 -13.60 -15.88 -2.87
N ASP A 60 -14.80 -16.22 -3.35
CA ASP A 60 -15.07 -17.42 -4.14
C ASP A 60 -14.60 -17.29 -5.59
N TYR A 61 -14.59 -16.09 -6.19
CA TYR A 61 -14.04 -15.86 -7.53
C TYR A 61 -12.52 -16.02 -7.57
N ILE A 62 -11.78 -15.46 -6.60
CA ILE A 62 -10.33 -15.67 -6.52
C ILE A 62 -10.01 -17.15 -6.27
N ARG A 63 -10.76 -17.82 -5.40
CA ARG A 63 -10.61 -19.28 -5.18
C ARG A 63 -10.91 -20.07 -6.45
N ASN A 64 -11.97 -19.74 -7.18
CA ASN A 64 -12.35 -20.44 -8.42
C ASN A 64 -11.36 -20.20 -9.57
N VAL A 65 -10.80 -18.99 -9.70
CA VAL A 65 -9.73 -18.70 -10.67
C VAL A 65 -8.43 -19.38 -10.26
N LEU A 66 -8.11 -19.40 -8.95
CA LEU A 66 -6.94 -20.09 -8.43
C LEU A 66 -7.08 -21.61 -8.59
N ASP A 67 -8.23 -22.20 -8.28
CA ASP A 67 -8.53 -23.64 -8.48
C ASP A 67 -8.54 -24.05 -9.96
N ARG A 68 -8.76 -23.10 -10.88
CA ARG A 68 -8.67 -23.34 -12.33
C ARG A 68 -7.24 -23.25 -12.87
N ILE A 69 -6.39 -22.46 -12.23
CA ILE A 69 -4.97 -22.25 -12.62
C ILE A 69 -4.04 -23.22 -11.86
N LEU A 70 -4.41 -23.60 -10.64
CA LEU A 70 -3.72 -24.61 -9.84
C LEU A 70 -4.41 -25.96 -10.04
N PRO A 71 -3.76 -26.97 -10.63
CA PRO A 71 -4.34 -28.30 -10.75
C PRO A 71 -4.67 -28.87 -9.35
N PRO A 72 -5.87 -29.45 -9.15
CA PRO A 72 -6.28 -30.00 -7.87
C PRO A 72 -5.41 -31.21 -7.57
N GLY A 73 -4.58 -31.11 -6.53
CA GLY A 73 -3.60 -32.14 -6.21
C GLY A 73 -3.05 -32.03 -4.79
N MET A 74 -3.77 -32.67 -3.86
CA MET A 74 -3.30 -33.14 -2.56
C MET A 74 -3.19 -32.11 -1.42
N TYR A 75 -4.33 -31.80 -0.79
CA TYR A 75 -4.37 -31.64 0.67
C TYR A 75 -5.22 -32.80 1.22
N ARG A 76 -4.54 -33.88 1.61
CA ARG A 76 -5.06 -34.88 2.55
C ARG A 76 -4.45 -34.59 3.90
#